data_AF-A0A8T3XJE5-F1
#
_entry.id   AF-A0A8T3XJE5-F1
#
_cell.length_a   1.000
_cell.length_b   1.000
_cell.length_c   1.000
_cell.angle_alpha   90.00
_cell.angle_beta   90.00
_cell.angle_gamma   90.00
#
_symmetry.space_group_name_H-M   'P 1'
#
loop_
_entity.id
_entity.type
_entity.pdbx_description
1 polymer ?
#
loop_
_entity_poly.entity_id
_entity_poly.type
_entity_poly.pdbx_seq_one_letter_code
_entity_poly.pdbx_strand_id
1 'polypeptide(L)' 'MIKKLKGKYVVLSETTGRVFGRYRTKKEAEKRLGQIEFFKRLKASPSLRRRLKKKSLIKK' A
#
# COMPACT_ATOMS: atom_id res chain seq x y z
N MET A 1 4.15 7.72 -2.31
CA MET A 1 5.10 8.60 -1.59
C MET A 1 4.69 8.85 -0.14
N ILE A 2 5.61 9.30 0.71
CA ILE A 2 5.36 9.71 2.10
C ILE A 2 5.72 11.19 2.26
N LYS A 3 4.81 12.00 2.82
CA LYS A 3 5.05 13.42 3.16
C LYS A 3 4.85 13.65 4.65
N LYS A 4 5.66 14.52 5.27
CA LYS A 4 5.44 14.96 6.65
C LYS A 4 4.54 16.20 6.65
N LEU A 5 3.36 16.11 7.24
CA LEU A 5 2.37 17.21 7.29
C LEU A 5 1.90 17.39 8.73
N LYS A 6 2.01 18.62 9.27
CA LYS A 6 1.57 18.98 10.63
C LYS A 6 2.02 17.97 11.70
N GLY A 7 3.27 17.53 11.63
CA GLY A 7 3.86 16.57 12.57
C GLY A 7 3.52 15.09 12.33
N LYS A 8 2.72 14.74 11.32
CA LYS A 8 2.36 13.34 10.98
C LYS A 8 2.96 12.91 9.64
N TYR A 9 3.20 11.62 9.46
CA TYR A 9 3.63 11.03 8.19
C TYR A 9 2.42 10.60 7.37
N VAL A 10 2.24 11.18 6.20
CA VAL A 10 1.08 10.98 5.33
C VAL A 10 1.50 10.20 4.10
N VAL A 11 0.83 9.08 3.85
CA VAL A 11 1.05 8.27 2.64
C VAL A 11 0.12 8.79 1.55
N LEU A 12 0.69 9.19 0.42
CA LEU A 12 0.00 9.79 -0.72
C LEU A 12 0.27 9.00 -2.00
N SER A 13 -0.73 9.01 -2.89
CA SER A 13 -0.57 8.62 -4.29
C SER A 13 0.31 9.63 -5.01
N GLU A 14 1.30 9.14 -5.76
CA GLU A 14 2.15 9.99 -6.59
C GLU A 14 1.37 10.59 -7.75
N THR A 15 0.49 9.81 -8.36
CA THR A 15 -0.22 10.21 -9.59
C THR A 15 -1.45 11.07 -9.31
N THR A 16 -2.17 10.78 -8.23
CA THR A 16 -3.48 11.41 -7.95
C THR A 16 -3.50 12.30 -6.72
N GLY A 17 -2.40 12.35 -5.96
CA GLY A 17 -2.36 13.08 -4.68
C GLY A 17 -3.28 12.52 -3.59
N ARG A 18 -4.01 11.42 -3.85
CA ARG A 18 -4.96 10.81 -2.90
C ARG A 18 -4.25 10.38 -1.62
N VAL A 19 -4.85 10.70 -0.48
CA VAL A 19 -4.38 10.28 0.85
C VAL A 19 -4.80 8.84 1.13
N PHE A 20 -3.83 7.99 1.43
CA PHE A 20 -4.06 6.60 1.83
C PHE A 20 -4.02 6.39 3.34
N GLY A 21 -3.44 7.32 4.09
CA GLY A 21 -3.38 7.26 5.55
C GLY A 21 -2.46 8.32 6.15
N ARG A 22 -2.67 8.60 7.44
CA ARG A 22 -1.82 9.46 8.26
C ARG A 22 -1.30 8.63 9.44
N TYR A 23 -0.01 8.71 9.70
CA TYR A 23 0.72 7.86 10.65
C TYR A 23 1.57 8.72 11.59
N ARG A 24 1.82 8.20 12.79
CA ARG A 24 2.64 8.90 13.78
C ARG A 24 4.12 8.73 13.48
N THR A 25 4.51 7.56 13.00
CA THR A 25 5.92 7.23 12.71
C THR A 25 6.18 7.04 11.22
N LYS A 26 7.43 7.26 10.82
CA LYS A 26 7.90 6.96 9.45
C LYS A 26 7.76 5.48 9.12
N LYS A 27 8.10 4.60 10.07
CA LYS A 27 8.06 3.14 9.92
C LYS A 27 6.65 2.63 9.60
N GLU A 28 5.62 3.17 10.25
CA GLU A 28 4.22 2.81 9.94
C GLU A 28 3.81 3.25 8.53
N ALA A 29 4.22 4.46 8.12
CA ALA A 29 3.95 4.97 6.79
C ALA A 29 4.66 4.13 5.70
N GLU A 30 5.89 3.68 5.96
CA GLU A 30 6.64 2.77 5.08
C GLU A 30 5.96 1.40 4.96
N LYS A 31 5.53 0.80 6.08
CA LYS A 31 4.75 -0.45 6.07
C LYS A 31 3.49 -0.31 5.22
N ARG A 32 2.76 0.81 5.36
CA ARG A 32 1.57 1.06 4.55
C ARG A 32 1.90 1.23 3.07
N LEU A 33 2.96 1.95 2.75
CA LEU A 33 3.41 2.13 1.37
C LEU A 33 3.72 0.76 0.72
N GLY A 34 4.43 -0.12 1.43
CA GLY A 34 4.72 -1.48 0.97
C GLY A 34 3.46 -2.32 0.73
N GLN A 35 2.44 -2.22 1.59
CA GLN A 35 1.15 -2.88 1.35
C GLN A 35 0.51 -2.39 0.05
N ILE A 36 0.50 -1.07 -0.19
CA ILE A 36 -0.10 -0.48 -1.39
C ILE A 36 0.64 -0.96 -2.64
N GLU A 37 1.96 -0.95 -2.64
CA GLU A 37 2.76 -1.46 -3.75
C GLU A 37 2.53 -2.94 -4.02
N PHE A 38 2.44 -3.75 -2.95
CA PHE A 38 2.11 -5.17 -3.06
C PHE A 38 0.77 -5.37 -3.77
N PHE A 39 -0.27 -4.65 -3.35
CA PHE A 39 -1.59 -4.73 -3.99
C PHE A 39 -1.59 -4.17 -5.42
N LYS A 40 -0.78 -3.15 -5.73
CA LYS A 40 -0.60 -2.63 -7.08
C LYS A 40 0.00 -3.70 -8.01
N ARG A 41 1.08 -4.35 -7.57
CA ARG A 41 1.72 -5.46 -8.30
C ARG A 41 0.80 -6.67 -8.45
N LEU A 42 0.00 -6.98 -7.42
CA LEU A 42 -1.00 -8.04 -7.50
C LEU A 42 -2.09 -7.79 -8.52
N LYS A 43 -2.56 -6.54 -8.65
CA LYS A 43 -3.53 -6.18 -9.69
C LYS A 43 -2.92 -6.29 -11.09
N ALA A 44 -1.65 -5.92 -11.24
CA ALA A 44 -0.92 -6.02 -12.50
C ALA A 44 -0.61 -7.48 -12.92
N SER A 45 -0.56 -8.43 -11.97
CA SER A 45 -0.24 -9.84 -12.25
C SER A 45 -1.39 -10.79 -11.89
N PRO A 46 -2.24 -11.16 -12.87
CA PRO A 46 -3.36 -12.10 -12.65
C PRO A 46 -2.91 -13.48 -12.20
N SER A 47 -1.75 -13.96 -12.67
CA SER A 47 -1.18 -15.26 -12.29
C SER A 47 -0.74 -15.29 -10.83
N LEU A 48 -0.08 -14.22 -10.34
CA LEU A 48 0.29 -14.09 -8.92
C LEU A 48 -0.95 -14.08 -8.03
N ARG A 49 -1.99 -13.33 -8.43
CA ARG A 49 -3.26 -13.28 -7.70
C ARG A 49 -3.94 -14.65 -7.65
N ARG A 50 -4.00 -15.38 -8.77
CA ARG A 50 -4.54 -16.76 -8.83
C ARG A 50 -3.76 -17.71 -7.91
N ARG A 51 -2.42 -17.62 -7.90
CA ARG A 51 -1.56 -18.44 -7.03
C ARG A 51 -1.82 -18.19 -5.55
N LEU A 52 -1.92 -16.93 -5.14
CA LEU A 52 -2.21 -16.57 -3.75
C LEU A 52 -3.63 -16.97 -3.33
N LYS A 53 -4.62 -16.87 -4.25
CA LYS A 53 -5.96 -17.42 -4.05
C LYS A 53 -5.94 -18.95 -3.85
N LYS A 54 -5.17 -19.68 -4.66
CA LYS A 54 -5.01 -21.14 -4.51
C LYS A 54 -4.41 -21.53 -3.14
N LYS A 55 -3.58 -20.66 -2.56
CA LYS A 55 -2.99 -20.84 -1.22
C LYS A 55 -3.85 -20.30 -0.06
N SER A 56 -5.07 -19.84 -0.31
CA SER A 56 -5.96 -19.24 0.70
C SER A 56 -5.39 -18.00 1.42
N LEU A 57 -4.35 -17.37 0.88
CA LEU A 57 -3.69 -16.20 1.48
C LEU A 57 -4.42 -14.88 1.17
N ILE A 58 -5.37 -14.90 0.23
CA ILE A 58 -6.21 -13.77 -0.14
C ILE A 58 -7.65 -14.26 -0.20
N LYS A 59 -8.56 -13.54 0.46
CA LYS A 59 -10.00 -13.86 0.49
C LYS A 59 -10.65 -13.71 -0.90
N LYS A 60 -11.74 -14.45 -1.12
CA LYS A 60 -12.42 -14.62 -2.41
C LYS A 60 -12.84 -13.27 -3.00
#